data_AF-A0A484ZL37-F1
#
_entry.id   AF-A0A484ZL37-F1
#
_cell.length_a   1.000
_cell.length_b   1.000
_cell.length_c   1.000
_cell.angle_alpha   90.00
_cell.angle_beta   90.00
_cell.angle_gamma   90.00
#
_symmetry.space_group_name_H-M   'P 1'
#
loop_
_entity.id
_entity.type
_entity.pdbx_description
1 polymer ?
#
loop_
_entity_poly.entity_id
_entity_poly.type
_entity_poly.pdbx_seq_one_letter_code
_entity_poly.pdbx_strand_id
1 'polypeptide(L)'
;MVTLVTTLIAGIYAFTAKEQWTVKAYVSPPRMAQMDDYLTLRRAFARVSGINADPQAIANHLFNRFTEMVSSPNEKLTYLSETAYVKQQTESMDSQAKRVWLTEMADKGLVTSPPDEKKTLPYFMLSASADNPQTALALLTDYVERINDQVIAQDEA
;
A
#
# COMPACT_ATOMS: atom_id res chain seq x y z
N MET A 1 49.46 -2.43 -5.52
CA MET A 1 48.84 -1.14 -5.14
C MET A 1 47.51 -0.82 -5.81
N VAL A 2 46.99 -1.65 -6.74
CA VAL A 2 45.68 -1.39 -7.39
C VAL A 2 44.51 -2.01 -6.62
N THR A 3 44.71 -3.15 -5.94
CA THR A 3 43.68 -3.88 -5.20
C THR A 3 43.21 -3.18 -3.91
N LEU A 4 44.04 -2.35 -3.28
CA LEU A 4 43.69 -1.65 -2.05
C LEU A 4 42.72 -0.47 -2.33
N VAL A 5 42.88 0.19 -3.48
CA VAL A 5 42.10 1.39 -3.84
C VAL A 5 40.66 1.02 -4.23
N THR A 6 40.45 -0.05 -5.00
CA THR A 6 39.10 -0.52 -5.37
C THR A 6 38.32 -1.05 -4.17
N THR A 7 38.99 -1.70 -3.21
CA THR A 7 38.34 -2.20 -1.98
C THR A 7 37.94 -1.04 -1.05
N LEU A 8 38.75 0.03 -1.00
CA LEU A 8 38.43 1.24 -0.23
C LEU A 8 37.19 1.97 -0.79
N ILE A 9 37.10 2.09 -2.12
CA ILE A 9 35.96 2.73 -2.80
C ILE A 9 34.68 1.89 -2.65
N ALA A 10 34.77 0.56 -2.74
CA ALA A 10 33.64 -0.34 -2.52
C ALA A 10 33.17 -0.36 -1.05
N GLY A 11 34.10 -0.25 -0.10
CA GLY A 11 33.79 -0.15 1.32
C GLY A 11 32.97 1.11 1.66
N ILE A 12 33.28 2.25 1.04
CA ILE A 12 32.51 3.49 1.23
C ILE A 12 31.08 3.35 0.66
N TYR A 13 30.90 2.62 -0.44
CA TYR A 13 29.57 2.41 -1.03
C TYR A 13 28.66 1.53 -0.14
N ALA A 14 29.23 0.49 0.48
CA ALA A 14 28.46 -0.40 1.38
C ALA A 14 27.94 0.30 2.65
N PHE A 15 28.65 1.34 3.12
CA PHE A 15 28.25 2.15 4.28
C PHE A 15 27.45 3.42 3.93
N THR A 16 27.18 3.68 2.64
CA THR A 16 26.36 4.81 2.18
C THR A 16 24.99 4.39 1.66
N ALA A 17 24.67 3.09 1.67
CA ALA A 17 23.30 2.63 1.50
C ALA A 17 22.44 3.24 2.63
N LYS A 18 21.52 4.16 2.29
CA LYS A 18 20.60 4.74 3.25
C LYS A 18 19.86 3.62 3.98
N GLU A 19 19.89 3.64 5.30
CA GLU A 19 19.10 2.70 6.10
C GLU A 19 17.62 2.79 5.69
N GLN A 20 17.00 1.63 5.49
CA GLN A 20 15.63 1.52 5.02
C GLN A 20 14.91 0.46 5.85
N TRP A 21 13.78 0.84 6.43
CA TRP A 21 12.93 0.02 7.28
C TRP A 21 11.67 -0.33 6.53
N THR A 22 11.37 -1.63 6.42
CA THR A 22 10.16 -2.13 5.73
C THR A 22 9.17 -2.71 6.74
N VAL A 23 7.95 -2.19 6.74
CA VAL A 23 6.81 -2.75 7.48
C VAL A 23 5.96 -3.57 6.53
N LYS A 24 5.42 -4.69 7.01
CA LYS A 24 4.56 -5.59 6.23
C LYS A 24 3.21 -5.80 6.93
N ALA A 25 2.15 -5.76 6.15
CA ALA A 25 0.79 -6.09 6.56
C ALA A 25 0.25 -7.25 5.71
N TYR A 26 -0.54 -8.11 6.34
CA TYR A 26 -1.24 -9.20 5.67
C TYR A 26 -2.74 -8.94 5.79
N VAL A 27 -3.41 -8.85 4.65
CA VAL A 27 -4.81 -8.47 4.53
C VAL A 27 -5.62 -9.66 4.04
N SER A 28 -6.79 -9.85 4.63
CA SER A 28 -7.79 -10.85 4.27
C SER A 28 -9.12 -10.19 3.99
N PRO A 29 -10.08 -10.89 3.35
CA PRO A 29 -11.45 -10.40 3.25
C PRO A 29 -12.01 -9.98 4.62
N PRO A 30 -12.81 -8.91 4.68
CA PRO A 30 -13.40 -8.45 5.91
C PRO A 30 -14.37 -9.50 6.46
N ARG A 31 -14.38 -9.66 7.80
CA ARG A 31 -15.33 -10.55 8.45
C ARG A 31 -16.68 -9.85 8.55
N MET A 32 -17.73 -10.66 8.53
CA MET A 32 -19.12 -10.24 8.77
C MET A 32 -19.30 -9.28 9.94
N ALA A 33 -18.68 -9.59 11.09
CA ALA A 33 -18.76 -8.77 12.30
C ALA A 33 -18.10 -7.39 12.14
N GLN A 34 -17.19 -7.21 11.19
CA GLN A 34 -16.52 -5.94 10.91
C GLN A 34 -17.32 -5.06 9.94
N MET A 35 -18.41 -5.58 9.37
CA MET A 35 -19.21 -4.92 8.33
C MET A 35 -20.67 -4.73 8.75
N ASP A 36 -21.03 -4.92 10.02
CA ASP A 36 -22.44 -5.03 10.42
C ASP A 36 -23.26 -3.78 10.08
N ASP A 37 -22.71 -2.60 10.32
CA ASP A 37 -23.34 -1.31 10.00
C ASP A 37 -23.58 -1.17 8.48
N TYR A 38 -22.54 -1.48 7.69
CA TYR A 38 -22.58 -1.42 6.24
C TYR A 38 -23.54 -2.46 5.64
N LEU A 39 -23.58 -3.68 6.19
CA LEU A 39 -24.52 -4.73 5.78
C LEU A 39 -25.96 -4.37 6.14
N THR A 40 -26.18 -3.67 7.25
CA THR A 40 -27.50 -3.18 7.65
C THR A 40 -28.04 -2.18 6.63
N LEU A 41 -27.19 -1.25 6.16
CA LEU A 41 -27.52 -0.32 5.09
C LEU A 41 -27.83 -1.05 3.77
N ARG A 42 -26.95 -1.97 3.35
CA ARG A 42 -27.13 -2.81 2.14
C ARG A 42 -28.45 -3.60 2.16
N ARG A 43 -28.83 -4.16 3.31
CA ARG A 43 -30.12 -4.90 3.46
C ARG A 43 -31.33 -3.97 3.39
N ALA A 44 -31.24 -2.74 3.88
CA ALA A 44 -32.31 -1.75 3.73
C ALA A 44 -32.51 -1.42 2.24
N PHE A 45 -31.42 -1.19 1.50
CA PHE A 45 -31.46 -0.97 0.05
C PHE A 45 -31.98 -2.18 -0.72
N ALA A 46 -31.54 -3.40 -0.38
CA ALA A 46 -31.99 -4.65 -1.00
C ALA A 46 -33.50 -4.86 -0.90
N ARG A 47 -34.12 -4.47 0.22
CA ARG A 47 -35.58 -4.54 0.40
C ARG A 47 -36.35 -3.64 -0.58
N VAL A 48 -35.76 -2.52 -0.99
CA VAL A 48 -36.38 -1.56 -1.92
C VAL A 48 -36.07 -1.91 -3.37
N SER A 49 -34.84 -2.31 -3.66
CA SER A 49 -34.36 -2.60 -5.04
C SER A 49 -34.63 -4.03 -5.50
N GLY A 50 -34.88 -4.96 -4.58
CA GLY A 50 -35.01 -6.40 -4.88
C GLY A 50 -33.69 -7.10 -5.18
N ILE A 51 -32.55 -6.40 -5.06
CA ILE A 51 -31.21 -6.97 -5.28
C ILE A 51 -30.76 -7.68 -4.01
N ASN A 52 -30.45 -8.98 -4.10
CA ASN A 52 -29.98 -9.76 -2.96
C ASN A 52 -28.65 -9.21 -2.41
N ALA A 53 -28.63 -8.89 -1.11
CA ALA A 53 -27.45 -8.50 -0.37
C ALA A 53 -26.84 -9.73 0.33
N ASP A 54 -26.24 -10.65 -0.44
CA ASP A 54 -25.46 -11.75 0.12
C ASP A 54 -24.18 -11.19 0.78
N PRO A 55 -24.02 -11.32 2.10
CA PRO A 55 -22.89 -10.70 2.77
C PRO A 55 -21.52 -11.26 2.39
N GLN A 56 -21.44 -12.55 2.05
CA GLN A 56 -20.19 -13.18 1.61
C GLN A 56 -19.76 -12.61 0.26
N ALA A 57 -20.68 -12.51 -0.70
CA ALA A 57 -20.43 -11.87 -1.99
C ALA A 57 -20.00 -10.41 -1.84
N ILE A 58 -20.63 -9.66 -0.93
CA ILE A 58 -20.28 -8.28 -0.63
C ILE A 58 -18.85 -8.19 -0.05
N ALA A 59 -18.50 -9.01 0.94
CA ALA A 59 -17.17 -9.01 1.53
C ALA A 59 -16.08 -9.32 0.48
N ASN A 60 -16.34 -10.30 -0.40
CA ASN A 60 -15.44 -10.63 -1.51
C ASN A 60 -15.33 -9.50 -2.53
N HIS A 61 -16.44 -8.84 -2.87
CA HIS A 61 -16.44 -7.71 -3.80
C HIS A 61 -15.61 -6.52 -3.26
N LEU A 62 -15.82 -6.14 -2.00
CA LEU A 62 -15.05 -5.07 -1.36
C LEU A 62 -13.57 -5.44 -1.28
N PHE A 63 -13.25 -6.68 -0.91
CA PHE A 63 -11.86 -7.14 -0.86
C PHE A 63 -11.20 -7.12 -2.24
N ASN A 64 -11.88 -7.57 -3.29
CA ASN A 64 -11.36 -7.51 -4.65
C ASN A 64 -11.07 -6.07 -5.07
N ARG A 65 -12.03 -5.15 -4.89
CA ARG A 65 -11.83 -3.71 -5.16
C ARG A 65 -10.66 -3.13 -4.37
N PHE A 66 -10.54 -3.48 -3.09
CA PHE A 66 -9.40 -3.10 -2.26
C PHE A 66 -8.08 -3.58 -2.88
N THR A 67 -7.97 -4.86 -3.23
CA THR A 67 -6.72 -5.42 -3.79
C THR A 67 -6.36 -4.84 -5.16
N GLU A 68 -7.35 -4.52 -5.99
CA GLU A 68 -7.17 -3.83 -7.27
C GLU A 68 -6.68 -2.39 -7.05
N MET A 69 -7.38 -1.63 -6.21
CA MET A 69 -7.07 -0.22 -5.96
C MET A 69 -5.72 -0.04 -5.28
N VAL A 70 -5.43 -0.83 -4.24
CA VAL A 70 -4.15 -0.76 -3.51
C VAL A 70 -2.95 -1.13 -4.39
N SER A 71 -3.16 -1.95 -5.42
CA SER A 71 -2.14 -2.35 -6.38
C SER A 71 -1.99 -1.39 -7.55
N SER A 72 -2.93 -0.45 -7.74
CA SER A 72 -2.92 0.51 -8.83
C SER A 72 -1.66 1.38 -8.79
N PRO A 73 -0.84 1.41 -9.86
CA PRO A 73 0.33 2.30 -9.92
C PRO A 73 -0.05 3.77 -9.74
N ASN A 74 -1.21 4.16 -10.27
CA ASN A 74 -1.68 5.55 -10.16
C ASN A 74 -2.06 5.92 -8.73
N GLU A 75 -2.72 5.02 -7.99
CA GLU A 75 -3.06 5.29 -6.58
C GLU A 75 -1.80 5.38 -5.72
N LYS A 76 -0.83 4.47 -5.92
CA LYS A 76 0.47 4.53 -5.22
C LYS A 76 1.17 5.87 -5.45
N LEU A 77 1.27 6.30 -6.70
CA LEU A 77 1.91 7.57 -7.05
C LEU A 77 1.16 8.77 -6.46
N THR A 78 -0.18 8.77 -6.57
CA THR A 78 -1.03 9.85 -6.06
C THR A 78 -0.85 9.98 -4.55
N TYR A 79 -1.06 8.89 -3.82
CA TYR A 79 -0.87 8.84 -2.37
C TYR A 79 0.53 9.33 -1.97
N LEU A 80 1.59 8.73 -2.52
CA LEU A 80 2.97 9.07 -2.18
C LEU A 80 3.26 10.55 -2.43
N SER A 81 2.78 11.12 -3.54
CA SER A 81 2.99 12.53 -3.89
C SER A 81 2.36 13.52 -2.89
N GLU A 82 1.31 13.10 -2.19
CA GLU A 82 0.59 13.91 -1.21
C GLU A 82 1.25 13.88 0.17
N THR A 83 2.01 12.83 0.49
CA THR A 83 2.61 12.63 1.81
C THR A 83 3.67 13.66 2.18
N ALA A 84 3.75 13.99 3.48
CA ALA A 84 4.79 14.85 4.03
C ALA A 84 6.19 14.25 3.87
N TYR A 85 6.31 12.92 4.03
CA TYR A 85 7.58 12.19 3.88
C TYR A 85 8.22 12.41 2.50
N VAL A 86 7.45 12.24 1.43
CA VAL A 86 7.96 12.44 0.06
C VAL A 86 8.29 13.90 -0.20
N LYS A 87 7.46 14.84 0.29
CA LYS A 87 7.74 16.28 0.18
C LYS A 87 9.09 16.64 0.82
N GLN A 88 9.38 16.11 2.00
CA GLN A 88 10.64 16.32 2.70
C GLN A 88 11.81 15.66 1.96
N GLN A 89 11.68 14.40 1.54
CA GLN A 89 12.77 13.66 0.90
C GLN A 89 13.15 14.22 -0.48
N THR A 90 12.23 14.93 -1.13
CA THR A 90 12.41 15.48 -2.49
C THR A 90 12.54 17.00 -2.53
N GLU A 91 12.63 17.68 -1.38
CA GLU A 91 12.62 19.15 -1.29
C GLU A 91 13.75 19.81 -2.09
N SER A 92 14.95 19.24 -2.06
CA SER A 92 16.12 19.75 -2.77
C SER A 92 16.30 19.17 -4.17
N MET A 93 15.37 18.34 -4.65
CA MET A 93 15.47 17.68 -5.95
C MET A 93 14.84 18.54 -7.05
N ASP A 94 15.40 18.49 -8.26
CA ASP A 94 14.71 19.02 -9.43
C ASP A 94 13.47 18.18 -9.80
N SER A 95 12.64 18.69 -10.70
CA SER A 95 11.38 18.04 -11.09
C SER A 95 11.57 16.64 -11.70
N GLN A 96 12.65 16.40 -12.43
CA GLN A 96 12.92 15.11 -13.06
C GLN A 96 13.43 14.11 -12.02
N ALA A 97 14.37 14.52 -11.17
CA ALA A 97 14.89 13.70 -10.07
C ALA A 97 13.75 13.31 -9.10
N LYS A 98 12.87 14.26 -8.76
CA LYS A 98 11.69 14.00 -7.93
C LYS A 98 10.75 12.96 -8.55
N ARG A 99 10.51 13.05 -9.87
CA ARG A 99 9.66 12.08 -10.57
C ARG A 99 10.26 10.68 -10.55
N VAL A 100 11.55 10.55 -10.83
CA VAL A 100 12.27 9.27 -10.77
C VAL A 100 12.21 8.69 -9.36
N TRP A 101 12.50 9.50 -8.35
CA TRP A 101 12.44 9.08 -6.95
C TRP A 101 11.03 8.60 -6.56
N LEU A 102 9.99 9.32 -6.98
CA LEU A 102 8.60 8.95 -6.69
C LEU A 102 8.21 7.61 -7.34
N THR A 103 8.60 7.39 -8.60
CA THR A 103 8.39 6.12 -9.29
C THR A 103 9.12 4.97 -8.59
N GLU A 104 10.38 5.17 -8.20
CA GLU A 104 11.14 4.16 -7.47
C GLU A 104 10.50 3.85 -6.10
N MET A 105 10.01 4.86 -5.40
CA MET A 105 9.28 4.69 -4.15
C MET A 105 7.95 3.94 -4.36
N ALA A 106 7.22 4.20 -5.44
CA ALA A 106 5.99 3.47 -5.75
C ALA A 106 6.26 2.00 -6.13
N ASP A 107 7.36 1.73 -6.82
CA ASP A 107 7.70 0.39 -7.32
C ASP A 107 8.34 -0.48 -6.24
N LYS A 108 9.26 0.08 -5.44
CA LYS A 108 10.07 -0.66 -4.47
C LYS A 108 9.76 -0.30 -3.02
N GLY A 109 9.30 0.91 -2.78
CA GLY A 109 8.98 1.42 -1.45
C GLY A 109 7.59 1.02 -0.98
N LEU A 110 6.60 0.97 -1.87
CA LEU A 110 5.20 0.63 -1.57
C LEU A 110 4.76 -0.61 -2.38
N VAL A 111 5.12 -1.79 -1.88
CA VAL A 111 4.98 -3.05 -2.62
C VAL A 111 3.72 -3.78 -2.18
N THR A 112 3.00 -4.31 -3.18
CA THR A 112 1.84 -5.17 -2.98
C THR A 112 2.11 -6.52 -3.64
N SER A 113 1.62 -7.61 -3.05
CA SER A 113 1.74 -8.95 -3.63
C SER A 113 0.47 -9.74 -3.37
N PRO A 114 -0.09 -10.40 -4.41
CA PRO A 114 -1.17 -11.35 -4.20
C PRO A 114 -0.69 -12.54 -3.35
N PRO A 115 -1.64 -13.30 -2.77
CA PRO A 115 -1.34 -14.56 -2.09
C PRO A 115 -0.50 -15.45 -3.01
N ASP A 116 0.64 -15.92 -2.51
CA ASP A 116 1.54 -16.78 -3.26
C ASP A 116 1.12 -18.23 -3.03
N GLU A 117 0.59 -18.88 -4.07
CA GLU A 117 0.15 -20.29 -4.02
C GLU A 117 1.28 -21.26 -3.63
N LYS A 118 2.55 -20.86 -3.80
CA LYS A 118 3.73 -21.66 -3.43
C LYS A 118 4.20 -21.39 -2.00
N LYS A 119 3.73 -20.30 -1.37
CA LYS A 119 4.00 -20.00 0.04
C LYS A 119 2.80 -20.38 0.89
N THR A 120 3.04 -20.62 2.17
CA THR A 120 2.05 -21.10 3.13
C THR A 120 1.06 -20.03 3.62
N LEU A 121 1.12 -18.80 3.08
CA LEU A 121 0.33 -17.67 3.57
C LEU A 121 -0.78 -17.28 2.57
N PRO A 122 -2.06 -17.56 2.89
CA PRO A 122 -3.19 -17.29 2.00
C PRO A 122 -3.66 -15.83 2.08
N TYR A 123 -2.74 -14.88 2.28
CA TYR A 123 -3.07 -13.48 2.55
C TYR A 123 -2.46 -12.55 1.49
N PHE A 124 -3.19 -11.49 1.18
CA PHE A 124 -2.68 -10.41 0.35
C PHE A 124 -1.65 -9.60 1.15
N MET A 125 -0.47 -9.37 0.61
CA MET A 125 0.62 -8.71 1.32
C MET A 125 0.79 -7.28 0.85
N LEU A 126 0.92 -6.38 1.81
CA LEU A 126 1.26 -4.98 1.60
C LEU A 126 2.52 -4.64 2.38
N SER A 127 3.37 -3.79 1.83
CA SER A 127 4.55 -3.31 2.55
C SER A 127 4.91 -1.89 2.16
N ALA A 128 5.39 -1.14 3.13
CA ALA A 128 5.93 0.21 2.95
C ALA A 128 7.34 0.27 3.53
N SER A 129 8.23 0.99 2.83
CA SER A 129 9.62 1.19 3.25
C SER A 129 9.93 2.66 3.45
N ALA A 130 10.57 3.03 4.55
CA ALA A 130 10.98 4.41 4.83
C ALA A 130 12.37 4.45 5.51
N ASP A 131 12.87 5.64 5.77
CA ASP A 131 14.14 5.86 6.48
C ASP A 131 14.10 5.48 7.97
N ASN A 132 12.91 5.35 8.56
CA ASN A 132 12.72 4.92 9.94
C ASN A 132 11.43 4.08 10.09
N PRO A 133 11.32 3.22 11.11
CA PRO A 133 10.20 2.30 11.24
C PRO A 133 8.87 3.00 11.54
N GLN A 134 8.87 4.14 12.23
CA GLN A 134 7.65 4.89 12.54
C GLN A 134 7.04 5.48 11.27
N THR A 135 7.85 6.08 10.41
CA THR A 135 7.39 6.60 9.11
C THR A 135 6.94 5.46 8.20
N ALA A 136 7.65 4.33 8.16
CA ALA A 136 7.23 3.18 7.35
C ALA A 136 5.88 2.63 7.81
N LEU A 137 5.65 2.56 9.13
CA LEU A 137 4.37 2.15 9.70
C LEU A 137 3.26 3.15 9.37
N ALA A 138 3.48 4.45 9.59
CA ALA A 138 2.51 5.48 9.29
C ALA A 138 2.13 5.47 7.80
N LEU A 139 3.13 5.41 6.91
CA LEU A 139 2.88 5.32 5.47
C LEU A 139 2.03 4.11 5.09
N LEU A 140 2.24 2.95 5.74
CA LEU A 140 1.47 1.76 5.45
C LEU A 140 0.03 1.86 5.96
N THR A 141 -0.14 2.32 7.21
CA THR A 141 -1.44 2.46 7.85
C THR A 141 -2.30 3.49 7.12
N ASP A 142 -1.76 4.69 6.89
CA ASP A 142 -2.48 5.78 6.20
C ASP A 142 -2.90 5.35 4.78
N TYR A 143 -2.04 4.57 4.08
CA TYR A 143 -2.38 4.07 2.76
C TYR A 143 -3.52 3.05 2.81
N VAL A 144 -3.48 2.10 3.74
CA VAL A 144 -4.54 1.11 3.91
C VAL A 144 -5.87 1.78 4.26
N GLU A 145 -5.86 2.74 5.18
CA GLU A 145 -7.05 3.49 5.59
C GLU A 145 -7.64 4.28 4.41
N ARG A 146 -6.81 5.03 3.67
CA ARG A 146 -7.24 5.76 2.47
C ARG A 146 -7.94 4.84 1.46
N ILE A 147 -7.33 3.69 1.13
CA ILE A 147 -7.92 2.77 0.16
C ILE A 147 -9.23 2.20 0.70
N ASN A 148 -9.30 1.87 1.99
CA ASN A 148 -10.53 1.37 2.61
C ASN A 148 -11.67 2.40 2.50
N ASP A 149 -11.39 3.66 2.81
CA ASP A 149 -12.37 4.75 2.69
C ASP A 149 -12.83 4.96 1.25
N GLN A 150 -11.90 4.94 0.29
CA GLN A 150 -12.22 5.07 -1.14
C GLN A 150 -13.09 3.90 -1.65
N VAL A 151 -12.78 2.66 -1.24
CA VAL A 151 -13.54 1.48 -1.63
C VAL A 151 -14.97 1.54 -1.11
N ILE A 152 -15.17 1.95 0.14
CA ILE A 152 -16.50 2.11 0.74
C ILE A 152 -17.27 3.22 0.01
N ALA A 153 -16.65 4.39 -0.18
CA ALA A 153 -17.30 5.54 -0.84
C ALA A 153 -17.71 5.23 -2.30
N GLN A 154 -16.91 4.47 -3.05
CA GLN A 154 -17.23 4.06 -4.43
C GLN A 154 -18.30 2.98 -4.53
N ASP A 155 -18.64 2.34 -3.42
CA ASP A 155 -19.64 1.28 -3.39
C ASP A 155 -20.99 1.78 -2.84
N GLU A 156 -20.97 2.84 -2.02
CA GLU A 156 -22.17 3.59 -1.59
C GLU A 156 -22.75 4.51 -2.69
N ALA A 157 -21.94 4.91 -3.68
CA ALA A 157 -22.31 5.78 -4.80
C ALA A 157 -23.08 5.05 -5.91
#